data_AF-A0A3R7KIP7-F1
#
_entry.id   AF-A0A3R7KIP7-F1
#
_cell.length_a   1.000
_cell.length_b   1.000
_cell.length_c   1.000
_cell.angle_alpha   90.00
_cell.angle_beta   90.00
_cell.angle_gamma   90.00
#
_symmetry.space_group_name_H-M   'P 1'
#
loop_
_entity.id
_entity.type
_entity.pdbx_description
1 polymer ?
#
loop_
_entity_poly.entity_id
_entity_poly.type
_entity_poly.pdbx_seq_one_letter_code
_entity_poly.pdbx_strand_id
1 'polypeptide(L)'
;MGAQLVLKSTQAKVLFVESASSYAAMKGWIGEVGQLQHVICFEDQLGESIYAVVINIAADVPENIVPRKDITSEDTAMTMLTAGTTGPPKGVMLSHQNMMANIGSIYAHVGDSLTHTDLFMSLCSWCIAGTLTVELYQSICKGACICIPPE
;
A
#
# COMPACT_ATOMS: atom_id res chain seq x y z
N MET A 1 -8.15 -0.39 -19.88
CA MET A 1 -9.57 -0.61 -19.44
C MET A 1 -9.66 -1.15 -18.00
N GLY A 2 -8.80 -2.08 -17.57
CA GLY A 2 -8.82 -2.63 -16.19
C GLY A 2 -8.53 -1.63 -15.06
N ALA A 3 -7.47 -0.82 -15.16
CA ALA A 3 -7.08 0.10 -14.09
C ALA A 3 -8.13 1.19 -13.78
N GLN A 4 -8.83 1.71 -14.79
CA GLN A 4 -9.91 2.68 -14.58
C GLN A 4 -11.13 2.04 -13.88
N LEU A 5 -11.43 0.77 -14.17
CA LEU A 5 -12.49 0.04 -13.46
C LEU A 5 -12.14 -0.15 -11.98
N VAL A 6 -10.87 -0.44 -11.69
CA VAL A 6 -10.35 -0.50 -10.32
C VAL A 6 -10.53 0.83 -9.60
N LEU A 7 -10.10 1.95 -10.20
CA LEU A 7 -10.25 3.27 -9.57
C LEU A 7 -11.73 3.65 -9.33
N LYS A 8 -12.62 3.27 -10.26
CA LYS A 8 -14.06 3.50 -10.11
C LYS A 8 -14.65 2.65 -8.97
N SER A 9 -14.16 1.44 -8.76
CA SER A 9 -14.67 0.54 -7.71
C SER A 9 -14.08 0.83 -6.33
N THR A 10 -12.82 1.27 -6.24
CA THR A 10 -12.16 1.58 -4.95
C THR A 10 -12.51 2.97 -4.41
N GLN A 11 -13.03 3.86 -5.26
CA GLN A 11 -13.29 5.26 -4.90
C GLN A 11 -12.03 6.00 -4.41
N ALA A 12 -10.85 5.56 -4.84
CA ALA A 12 -9.59 6.19 -4.46
C ALA A 12 -9.55 7.66 -4.91
N LYS A 13 -9.15 8.54 -3.98
CA LYS A 13 -8.95 9.97 -4.25
C LYS A 13 -7.52 10.32 -4.62
N VAL A 14 -6.57 9.51 -4.16
CA VAL A 14 -5.13 9.69 -4.40
C VAL A 14 -4.59 8.39 -4.98
N LEU A 15 -3.81 8.50 -6.05
CA LEU A 15 -3.12 7.38 -6.68
C LEU A 15 -1.62 7.63 -6.63
N PHE A 16 -0.88 6.69 -6.05
CA PHE A 16 0.58 6.68 -6.12
C PHE A 16 1.03 5.83 -7.30
N VAL A 17 1.99 6.33 -8.07
CA VAL A 17 2.59 5.63 -9.21
C VAL A 17 4.11 5.71 -9.11
N GLU A 18 4.78 4.67 -9.58
CA GLU A 18 6.24 4.61 -9.51
C GLU A 18 6.91 5.51 -10.53
N SER A 19 6.53 5.36 -11.81
CA SER A 19 7.29 5.93 -12.92
C SER A 19 6.65 7.10 -13.64
N ALA A 20 7.49 7.91 -14.28
CA ALA A 20 7.11 9.02 -15.17
C ALA A 20 6.10 8.60 -16.25
N SER A 21 6.32 7.41 -16.82
CA SER A 21 5.45 6.83 -17.85
C SER A 21 4.05 6.53 -17.33
N SER A 22 3.96 5.95 -16.13
CA SER A 22 2.69 5.68 -15.44
C SER A 22 1.96 6.98 -15.11
N TYR A 23 2.69 7.99 -14.61
CA TYR A 23 2.15 9.31 -14.36
C TYR A 23 1.59 9.96 -15.63
N ALA A 24 2.35 9.96 -16.73
CA ALA A 24 1.91 10.53 -18.00
C ALA A 24 0.64 9.85 -18.54
N ALA A 25 0.51 8.54 -18.35
CA ALA A 25 -0.67 7.77 -18.76
C ALA A 25 -1.92 8.06 -17.91
N MET A 26 -1.75 8.43 -16.63
CA MET A 26 -2.83 8.50 -15.65
C MET A 26 -3.19 9.91 -15.18
N LYS A 27 -2.32 10.92 -15.38
CA LYS A 27 -2.58 12.31 -14.97
C LYS A 27 -3.87 12.89 -15.56
N GLY A 28 -4.23 12.48 -16.79
CA GLY A 28 -5.46 12.89 -17.46
C GLY A 28 -6.74 12.27 -16.87
N TRP A 29 -6.62 11.41 -15.87
CA TRP A 29 -7.75 10.78 -15.19
C TRP A 29 -8.23 11.58 -13.98
N ILE A 30 -7.48 12.59 -13.54
CA ILE A 30 -7.84 13.46 -12.43
C ILE A 30 -9.15 14.19 -12.77
N GLY A 31 -10.16 14.05 -11.92
CA GLY A 31 -11.51 14.59 -12.15
C GLY A 31 -12.38 13.79 -13.13
N GLU A 32 -11.79 12.91 -13.94
CA GLU A 32 -12.49 12.18 -15.00
C GLU A 32 -12.82 10.72 -14.63
N VAL A 33 -12.02 10.09 -13.77
CA VAL A 33 -12.17 8.66 -13.43
C VAL A 33 -12.46 8.48 -11.94
N GLY A 34 -13.69 8.05 -11.63
CA GLY A 34 -14.08 7.72 -10.26
C GLY A 34 -14.12 8.96 -9.36
N GLN A 35 -13.37 8.91 -8.25
CA GLN A 35 -13.20 10.05 -7.33
C GLN A 35 -11.75 10.56 -7.31
N LEU A 36 -10.95 10.25 -8.32
CA LEU A 36 -9.53 10.57 -8.35
C LEU A 36 -9.31 12.09 -8.40
N GLN A 37 -8.54 12.60 -7.44
CA GLN A 37 -8.19 14.02 -7.27
C GLN A 37 -6.70 14.27 -7.45
N HIS A 38 -5.85 13.31 -7.10
CA HIS A 38 -4.40 13.46 -7.17
C HIS A 38 -3.72 12.21 -7.71
N VAL A 39 -2.68 12.40 -8.52
CA VAL A 39 -1.73 11.34 -8.89
C VAL A 39 -0.34 11.80 -8.43
N ILE A 40 0.32 11.00 -7.61
CA ILE A 40 1.64 11.29 -7.02
C ILE A 40 2.64 10.30 -7.61
N CYS A 41 3.76 10.80 -8.15
CA CYS A 41 4.81 9.98 -8.75
C CYS A 41 6.01 9.85 -7.80
N PHE A 42 6.50 8.63 -7.60
CA PHE A 42 7.70 8.36 -6.79
C PHE A 42 8.98 8.79 -7.49
N GLU A 43 9.14 8.49 -8.79
CA GLU A 43 10.26 9.02 -9.58
C GLU A 43 10.22 10.55 -9.63
N ASP A 44 11.39 11.17 -9.49
CA ASP A 44 11.55 12.61 -9.64
C ASP A 44 11.13 13.05 -11.04
N GLN A 45 10.18 13.98 -11.10
CA GLN A 45 9.68 14.62 -12.31
C GLN A 45 9.68 16.14 -12.12
N LEU A 46 9.35 16.92 -13.14
CA LEU A 46 9.11 18.36 -13.00
C LEU A 46 7.63 18.60 -12.64
N GLY A 47 7.35 19.30 -11.52
CA GLY A 47 6.01 19.78 -11.16
C GLY A 47 5.58 19.58 -9.70
N GLU A 48 4.29 19.76 -9.41
CA GLU A 48 3.73 19.67 -8.04
C GLU A 48 3.35 18.24 -7.62
N SER A 49 3.38 17.28 -8.56
CA SER A 49 2.95 15.89 -8.35
C SER A 49 4.09 14.94 -7.96
N ILE A 50 5.19 15.49 -7.45
CA ILE A 50 6.40 14.73 -7.09
C ILE A 50 6.27 14.26 -5.63
N TYR A 51 6.61 13.00 -5.38
CA TYR A 51 6.63 12.45 -4.03
C TYR A 51 7.51 13.25 -3.06
N ALA A 52 8.62 13.83 -3.52
CA ALA A 52 9.45 14.75 -2.74
C ALA A 52 8.68 15.99 -2.23
N VAL A 53 7.78 16.55 -3.04
CA VAL A 53 6.92 17.67 -2.62
C VAL A 53 5.94 17.21 -1.54
N VAL A 54 5.39 15.99 -1.68
CA VAL A 54 4.51 15.38 -0.67
C VAL A 54 5.25 15.12 0.64
N ILE A 55 6.50 14.65 0.60
CA ILE A 55 7.34 14.49 1.78
C ILE A 55 7.57 15.85 2.45
N ASN A 56 7.85 16.90 1.69
CA ASN A 56 8.05 18.23 2.26
C ASN A 56 6.78 18.76 2.94
N ILE A 57 5.60 18.53 2.36
CA ILE A 57 4.31 18.86 3.01
C ILE A 57 4.12 18.01 4.27
N ALA A 58 4.49 16.73 4.23
CA ALA A 58 4.40 15.84 5.38
C ALA A 58 5.40 16.20 6.50
N ALA A 59 6.47 16.94 6.21
CA ALA A 59 7.45 17.37 7.21
C ALA A 59 6.86 18.35 8.24
N ASP A 60 5.80 19.07 7.88
CA ASP A 60 5.05 19.93 8.80
C ASP A 60 4.08 19.15 9.70
N VAL A 61 3.93 17.83 9.47
CA VAL A 61 3.10 16.96 10.30
C VAL A 61 3.87 16.62 11.59
N PRO A 62 3.32 16.89 12.78
CA PRO A 62 4.00 16.57 14.03
C PRO A 62 4.30 15.07 14.16
N GLU A 63 5.49 14.70 14.64
CA GLU A 63 5.85 13.29 14.90
C GLU A 63 4.85 12.57 15.82
N ASN A 64 4.24 13.31 16.76
CA ASN A 64 3.27 12.78 17.71
C ASN A 64 1.82 13.00 17.23
N ILE A 65 1.46 12.39 16.10
CA ILE A 65 0.07 12.36 15.63
C ILE A 65 -0.76 11.53 16.62
N VAL A 66 -1.77 12.14 17.23
CA VAL A 66 -2.74 11.41 18.04
C VAL A 66 -3.61 10.56 17.10
N PRO A 67 -3.70 9.23 17.31
CA PRO A 67 -4.56 8.38 16.49
C PRO A 67 -6.01 8.87 16.50
N ARG A 68 -6.66 8.77 15.35
CA ARG A 68 -8.08 9.11 15.18
C ARG A 68 -8.92 8.26 16.13
N LYS A 69 -9.73 8.91 16.98
CA LYS A 69 -10.57 8.24 18.00
C LYS A 69 -11.87 7.66 17.44
N ASP A 70 -12.25 8.08 16.24
CA ASP A 70 -13.47 7.67 15.55
C ASP A 70 -13.28 6.43 14.68
N ILE A 71 -12.07 5.86 14.64
CA ILE A 71 -11.76 4.62 13.92
C ILE A 71 -11.86 3.44 14.89
N THR A 72 -12.57 2.41 14.47
CA THR A 72 -12.78 1.14 15.17
C THR A 72 -12.00 0.00 14.50
N SER A 73 -11.90 -1.14 15.18
CA SER A 73 -11.24 -2.31 14.61
C SER A 73 -12.01 -2.95 13.45
N GLU A 74 -13.30 -2.65 13.32
CA GLU A 74 -14.17 -3.18 12.26
C GLU A 74 -14.10 -2.34 10.98
N ASP A 75 -13.58 -1.11 11.06
CA ASP A 75 -13.40 -0.25 9.89
C ASP A 75 -12.40 -0.85 8.90
N THR A 76 -12.69 -0.64 7.60
CA THR A 76 -11.85 -1.13 6.51
C THR A 76 -10.51 -0.42 6.52
N ALA A 77 -9.43 -1.19 6.67
CA ALA A 77 -8.06 -0.70 6.65
C ALA A 77 -7.44 -0.83 5.25
N MET A 78 -7.80 -1.89 4.51
CA MET A 78 -7.21 -2.19 3.21
C MET A 78 -8.21 -2.90 2.31
N THR A 79 -8.18 -2.57 1.01
CA THR A 79 -8.90 -3.31 -0.02
C THR A 79 -7.90 -3.97 -0.96
N MET A 80 -7.82 -5.30 -0.95
CA MET A 80 -6.96 -6.04 -1.87
C MET A 80 -7.73 -6.49 -3.10
N LEU A 81 -7.13 -6.27 -4.27
CA LEU A 81 -7.71 -6.68 -5.54
C LEU A 81 -7.23 -8.08 -5.88
N THR A 82 -8.17 -8.95 -6.22
CA THR A 82 -7.88 -10.29 -6.70
C THR A 82 -8.31 -10.41 -8.15
N ALA A 83 -7.51 -11.11 -8.96
CA ALA A 83 -7.77 -11.24 -10.40
C ALA A 83 -9.13 -11.89 -10.70
N GLY A 84 -9.63 -12.74 -9.79
CA GLY A 84 -10.83 -13.55 -10.02
C GLY A 84 -10.62 -14.56 -11.16
N THR A 85 -11.33 -15.69 -11.13
CA THR A 85 -11.18 -16.73 -12.16
C THR A 85 -12.11 -16.50 -13.37
N THR A 86 -13.15 -15.67 -13.25
CA THR A 86 -14.20 -15.49 -14.27
C THR A 86 -14.86 -14.09 -14.24
N GLY A 87 -14.10 -13.00 -14.14
CA GLY A 87 -14.68 -11.64 -14.19
C GLY A 87 -13.71 -10.49 -13.91
N PRO A 88 -14.22 -9.23 -13.82
CA PRO A 88 -13.42 -8.08 -13.41
C PRO A 88 -12.84 -8.26 -12.00
N PRO A 89 -11.69 -7.64 -11.68
CA PRO A 89 -11.06 -7.77 -10.38
C PRO A 89 -12.02 -7.42 -9.23
N LYS A 90 -12.01 -8.25 -8.19
CA LYS A 90 -12.86 -8.04 -7.00
C LYS A 90 -12.01 -7.48 -5.86
N GLY A 91 -12.55 -6.46 -5.19
CA GLY A 91 -11.97 -5.89 -3.97
C GLY A 91 -12.40 -6.68 -2.74
N VAL A 92 -11.42 -7.25 -2.04
CA VAL A 92 -11.60 -7.87 -0.73
C VAL A 92 -11.31 -6.80 0.32
N MET A 93 -12.36 -6.36 1.03
CA MET A 93 -12.23 -5.40 2.12
C MET A 93 -11.74 -6.12 3.38
N LEU A 94 -10.67 -5.60 3.97
CA LEU A 94 -10.05 -6.13 5.18
C LEU A 94 -10.09 -5.07 6.26
N SER A 95 -10.69 -5.41 7.40
CA SER A 95 -10.72 -4.52 8.56
C SER A 95 -9.39 -4.49 9.29
N HIS A 96 -9.19 -3.49 10.15
CA HIS A 96 -8.05 -3.46 11.07
C HIS A 96 -7.95 -4.76 11.90
N GLN A 97 -9.08 -5.29 12.37
CA GLN A 97 -9.12 -6.55 13.12
C GLN A 97 -8.67 -7.74 12.26
N ASN A 98 -9.09 -7.82 11.00
CA ASN A 98 -8.65 -8.90 10.11
C ASN A 98 -7.13 -8.86 9.92
N MET A 99 -6.59 -7.67 9.70
CA MET A 99 -5.15 -7.45 9.53
C MET A 99 -4.38 -7.85 10.78
N MET A 100 -4.78 -7.36 11.95
CA MET A 100 -4.11 -7.65 13.21
C MET A 100 -4.21 -9.13 13.60
N ALA A 101 -5.35 -9.78 13.37
CA ALA A 101 -5.51 -11.21 13.61
C ALA A 101 -4.56 -12.04 12.73
N ASN A 102 -4.42 -11.68 11.44
CA ASN A 102 -3.50 -12.36 10.53
C ASN A 102 -2.04 -12.13 10.92
N ILE A 103 -1.64 -10.87 11.13
CA ILE A 103 -0.27 -10.50 11.52
C ILE A 103 0.10 -11.19 12.84
N GLY A 104 -0.79 -11.16 13.84
CA GLY A 104 -0.56 -11.79 15.14
C GLY A 104 -0.44 -13.31 15.05
N SER A 105 -1.28 -13.96 14.23
CA SER A 105 -1.20 -15.40 14.00
C SER A 105 0.13 -15.81 13.36
N ILE A 106 0.61 -15.06 12.36
CA ILE A 106 1.89 -15.34 11.71
C ILE A 106 3.04 -15.05 12.67
N TYR A 107 2.99 -13.93 13.40
CA TYR A 107 4.01 -13.55 14.38
C TYR A 107 4.22 -14.65 15.44
N ALA A 108 3.12 -15.22 15.95
CA ALA A 108 3.15 -16.32 16.91
C ALA A 108 3.69 -17.61 16.28
N HIS A 109 3.36 -17.89 15.02
CA HIS A 109 3.81 -19.09 14.32
C HIS A 109 5.31 -19.06 13.97
N VAL A 110 5.80 -17.91 13.50
CA VAL A 110 7.22 -17.70 13.17
C VAL A 110 8.07 -17.72 14.44
N GLY A 111 7.57 -17.16 15.55
CA GLY A 111 8.26 -17.18 16.83
C GLY A 111 9.65 -16.53 16.73
N ASP A 112 10.67 -17.23 17.23
CA ASP A 112 12.07 -16.78 17.20
C ASP A 112 12.82 -17.18 15.93
N SER A 113 12.11 -17.76 14.94
CA SER A 113 12.70 -18.10 13.63
C SER A 113 12.96 -16.87 12.76
N LEU A 114 12.40 -15.72 13.14
CA LEU A 114 12.67 -14.41 12.56
C LEU A 114 12.88 -13.39 13.67
N THR A 115 13.95 -12.64 13.57
CA THR A 115 14.42 -11.69 14.57
C THR A 115 14.94 -10.42 13.89
N HIS A 116 15.21 -9.39 14.69
CA HIS A 116 15.76 -8.13 14.22
C HIS A 116 17.17 -8.21 13.61
N THR A 117 17.88 -9.33 13.78
CA THR A 117 19.21 -9.53 13.19
C THR A 117 19.17 -10.19 11.82
N ASP A 118 17.99 -10.64 11.37
CA ASP A 118 17.85 -11.35 10.11
C ASP A 118 17.76 -10.39 8.92
N LEU A 119 18.34 -10.84 7.80
CA LEU A 119 18.27 -10.19 6.49
C LEU A 119 17.81 -11.22 5.47
N PHE A 120 16.78 -10.89 4.70
CA PHE A 120 16.31 -11.76 3.61
C PHE A 120 15.88 -10.95 2.40
N MET A 121 15.87 -11.61 1.24
CA MET A 121 15.50 -11.00 -0.04
C MET A 121 13.98 -11.13 -0.26
N SER A 122 13.32 -10.05 -0.64
CA SER A 122 11.93 -10.12 -1.11
C SER A 122 11.89 -10.62 -2.55
N LEU A 123 11.12 -11.67 -2.81
CA LEU A 123 11.10 -12.37 -4.10
C LEU A 123 9.87 -12.03 -4.95
N CYS A 124 8.86 -11.40 -4.36
CA CYS A 124 7.56 -11.15 -4.97
C CYS A 124 7.11 -9.71 -4.74
N SER A 125 6.16 -9.23 -5.56
CA SER A 125 5.57 -7.91 -5.34
C SER A 125 4.75 -7.85 -4.05
N TRP A 126 4.89 -6.76 -3.30
CA TRP A 126 4.14 -6.50 -2.06
C TRP A 126 2.66 -6.17 -2.28
N CYS A 127 2.18 -6.09 -3.52
CA CYS A 127 0.74 -6.02 -3.79
C CYS A 127 0.05 -7.39 -3.66
N ILE A 128 0.82 -8.47 -3.49
CA ILE A 128 0.30 -9.83 -3.30
C ILE A 128 0.13 -10.10 -1.80
N ALA A 129 -1.06 -10.58 -1.43
CA ALA A 129 -1.45 -10.83 -0.04
C ALA A 129 -0.40 -11.58 0.79
N GLY A 130 0.14 -12.69 0.27
CA GLY A 130 1.12 -13.51 0.99
C GLY A 130 2.42 -12.77 1.27
N THR A 131 2.98 -12.09 0.26
CA THR A 131 4.21 -11.32 0.40
C THR A 131 4.01 -10.15 1.36
N LEU A 132 2.90 -9.42 1.24
CA LEU A 132 2.59 -8.29 2.10
C LEU A 132 2.53 -8.70 3.57
N THR A 133 1.81 -9.79 3.89
CA THR A 133 1.56 -10.16 5.28
C THR A 133 2.67 -10.97 5.92
N VAL A 134 3.34 -11.83 5.15
CA VAL A 134 4.41 -12.71 5.66
C VAL A 134 5.77 -12.05 5.59
N GLU A 135 6.10 -11.34 4.50
CA GLU A 135 7.42 -10.73 4.36
C GLU A 135 7.43 -9.34 4.98
N LEU A 136 6.62 -8.41 4.45
CA LEU A 136 6.70 -7.00 4.84
C LEU A 136 6.27 -6.79 6.30
N TYR A 137 5.06 -7.20 6.67
CA TYR A 137 4.57 -6.94 8.03
C TYR A 137 5.33 -7.70 9.11
N GLN A 138 5.74 -8.95 8.89
CA GLN A 138 6.52 -9.66 9.91
C GLN A 138 7.90 -9.03 10.11
N SER A 139 8.54 -8.57 9.05
CA SER A 139 9.82 -7.86 9.17
C SER A 139 9.66 -6.60 9.99
N ILE A 140 8.64 -5.80 9.70
CA ILE A 140 8.35 -4.59 10.48
C ILE A 140 8.06 -4.94 11.94
N CYS A 141 7.24 -5.96 12.22
CA CYS A 141 6.89 -6.36 13.58
C CYS A 141 8.06 -6.97 14.38
N LYS A 142 9.00 -7.64 13.71
CA LYS A 142 10.18 -8.28 14.33
C LYS A 142 11.43 -7.40 14.32
N GLY A 143 11.42 -6.29 13.57
CA GLY A 143 12.58 -5.43 13.33
C GLY A 143 13.60 -6.02 12.35
N ALA A 144 13.21 -7.01 11.55
CA ALA A 144 14.10 -7.64 10.57
C ALA A 144 14.32 -6.73 9.35
N CYS A 145 15.38 -6.99 8.59
CA CYS A 145 15.70 -6.23 7.39
C CYS A 145 15.29 -6.99 6.12
N ILE A 146 14.69 -6.26 5.17
CA ILE A 146 14.35 -6.80 3.85
C ILE A 146 15.29 -6.19 2.79
N CYS A 147 15.94 -7.06 2.02
CA CYS A 147 16.66 -6.69 0.82
C CYS A 147 15.68 -6.70 -0.36
N ILE A 148 15.52 -5.54 -1.00
CA ILE A 148 14.76 -5.40 -2.25
C ILE A 148 15.79 -5.41 -3.39
N PRO A 149 15.81 -6.47 -4.23
CA PRO A 149 16.71 -6.48 -5.38
C PRO A 149 16.30 -5.38 -6.37
N PRO A 150 17.25 -4.77 -7.09
CA PRO A 150 16.93 -3.85 -8.18
C PRO A 150 16.15 -4.57 -9.28
N GLU A 151 15.24 -3.85 -9.94
CA GLU A 151 14.54 -4.33 -11.14
C GLU A 151 15.46 -4.54 -12.34
#